data_AF-A0A1B6D835-F1
#
_entry.id   AF-A0A1B6D835-F1
#
_cell.length_a   1.000
_cell.length_b   1.000
_cell.length_c   1.000
_cell.angle_alpha   90.00
_cell.angle_beta   90.00
_cell.angle_gamma   90.00
#
_symmetry.space_group_name_H-M   'P 1'
#
loop_
_entity.id
_entity.type
_entity.pdbx_description
1 polymer ?
#
loop_
_entity_poly.entity_id
_entity_poly.type
_entity_poly.pdbx_seq_one_letter_code
_entity_poly.pdbx_strand_id
1 'polypeptide(L)'
;GFFLQIVAFICVFINLPDSAVFGNTDDAAYIENSICLAMACSFLLGLADCCLNTQIYSLLAVMHPQNSAQTCALYKFTKAVIKATSFYSSNHLGLHTHICFLLPSSIAGIIAFYKVDSKIANRVFDNKEETDDFQEKSTSTT
;
A
#
# COMPACT_ATOMS: atom_id res chain seq x y z
N GLY A 1 -2.88 0.96 7.22
CA GLY A 1 -1.65 0.59 6.50
C GLY A 1 -0.86 1.80 6.04
N PHE A 2 -1.48 2.73 5.29
CA PHE A 2 -0.78 3.89 4.71
C PHE A 2 -0.08 4.79 5.74
N PHE A 3 -0.69 5.03 6.90
CA PHE A 3 -0.05 5.77 7.99
C PHE A 3 1.24 5.09 8.49
N LEU A 4 1.20 3.77 8.72
CA LEU A 4 2.38 2.99 9.12
C LEU A 4 3.46 3.00 8.03
N GLN A 5 3.06 3.01 6.76
CA GLN A 5 3.99 3.11 5.63
C GLN A 5 4.74 4.46 5.64
N ILE A 6 4.05 5.57 5.90
CA ILE A 6 4.65 6.91 5.99
C ILE A 6 5.59 7.00 7.19
N VAL A 7 5.17 6.51 8.35
CA VAL A 7 6.02 6.45 9.56
C VAL A 7 7.26 5.61 9.30
N ALA A 8 7.11 4.44 8.64
CA ALA A 8 8.24 3.60 8.28
C ALA A 8 9.21 4.30 7.30
N PHE A 9 8.71 5.03 6.30
CA PHE A 9 9.58 5.80 5.39
C PHE A 9 10.32 6.93 6.10
N ILE A 10 9.67 7.64 7.03
CA ILE A 10 10.32 8.68 7.83
C ILE A 10 11.41 8.07 8.72
N CYS A 11 11.13 6.94 9.38
CA CYS A 11 12.13 6.25 10.19
C CYS A 11 13.29 5.70 9.36
N VAL A 12 13.04 5.19 8.14
CA VAL A 12 14.11 4.75 7.22
C VAL A 12 14.96 5.95 6.77
N PHE A 13 14.34 7.08 6.45
CA PHE A 13 15.05 8.30 6.04
C PHE A 13 15.93 8.88 7.15
N ILE A 14 15.50 8.79 8.41
CA ILE A 14 16.28 9.26 9.56
C ILE A 14 17.43 8.29 9.92
N ASN A 15 17.27 6.99 9.63
CA ASN A 15 18.16 5.94 10.14
C ASN A 15 19.14 5.37 9.11
N LEU A 16 18.88 5.49 7.80
CA LEU A 16 19.78 4.98 6.76
C LEU A 16 20.43 6.12 5.95
N PRO A 17 21.78 6.20 5.88
CA PRO A 17 22.48 7.06 4.94
C PRO A 17 22.34 6.53 3.50
N ASP A 18 22.47 7.41 2.50
CA ASP A 18 22.21 7.13 1.07
C ASP A 18 23.05 5.97 0.49
N SER A 19 24.21 5.71 1.10
CA SER A 19 25.18 4.68 0.74
C SER A 19 24.90 3.30 1.34
N ALA A 20 23.87 3.13 2.18
CA ALA A 20 23.59 1.88 2.90
C ALA A 20 23.32 0.65 2.01
N VAL A 21 23.04 0.82 0.71
CA VAL A 21 22.85 -0.29 -0.25
C VAL A 21 24.16 -0.83 -0.82
N PHE A 22 25.25 -0.07 -0.73
CA PHE A 22 26.52 -0.40 -1.39
C PHE A 22 27.59 -0.98 -0.44
N GLY A 23 27.34 -0.98 0.87
CA GLY A 23 28.25 -1.54 1.87
C GLY A 23 28.24 -0.74 3.18
N ASN A 24 29.03 -1.19 4.17
CA ASN A 24 29.30 -0.36 5.35
C ASN A 24 29.92 0.95 4.88
N THR A 25 29.30 2.06 5.23
CA THR A 25 29.82 3.39 4.94
C THR A 25 29.90 4.15 6.26
N ASP A 26 31.07 4.73 6.52
CA ASP A 26 31.36 5.59 7.67
C ASP A 26 30.83 7.03 7.49
N ASP A 27 30.09 7.31 6.40
CA ASP A 27 29.39 8.60 6.25
C ASP A 27 28.22 8.70 7.22
N ALA A 28 28.24 9.80 7.97
CA ALA A 28 27.29 10.09 9.02
C ALA A 28 25.86 10.13 8.46
N ALA A 29 25.05 9.15 8.87
CA ALA A 29 23.62 9.40 8.97
C ALA A 29 23.40 10.56 9.95
N TYR A 30 22.29 11.28 9.80
CA TYR A 30 21.97 12.48 10.59
C TYR A 30 21.87 12.20 12.12
N ILE A 31 21.82 10.91 12.52
CA ILE A 31 21.87 10.36 13.88
C ILE A 31 22.67 9.06 13.87
N GLU A 32 23.43 8.77 14.93
CA GLU A 32 24.19 7.52 15.13
C GLU A 32 23.33 6.28 14.79
N ASN A 33 23.74 5.53 13.75
CA ASN A 33 22.98 4.39 13.22
C ASN A 33 22.71 3.36 14.33
N SER A 34 21.47 3.30 14.80
CA SER A 34 21.07 2.37 15.87
C SER A 34 20.43 1.11 15.28
N ILE A 35 21.04 -0.04 15.55
CA ILE A 35 20.54 -1.37 15.15
C ILE A 35 19.09 -1.58 15.62
N CYS A 36 18.75 -1.14 16.84
CA CYS A 36 17.39 -1.24 17.37
C CYS A 36 16.38 -0.45 16.53
N LEU A 37 16.76 0.75 16.08
CA LEU A 37 15.90 1.56 15.23
C LEU A 37 15.77 0.92 13.84
N ALA A 38 16.83 0.28 13.32
CA ALA A 38 16.77 -0.39 12.01
C ALA A 38 15.86 -1.61 12.04
N MET A 39 15.93 -2.40 13.12
CA MET A 39 15.01 -3.51 13.37
C MET A 39 13.56 -3.03 13.53
N ALA A 40 13.34 -1.92 14.25
CA ALA A 40 12.03 -1.31 14.37
C ALA A 40 11.51 -0.85 13.00
N CYS A 41 12.34 -0.20 12.16
CA CYS A 41 11.97 0.18 10.80
C CYS A 41 11.54 -1.03 9.96
N SER A 42 12.32 -2.11 9.95
CA SER A 42 11.99 -3.32 9.20
C SER A 42 10.69 -3.96 9.69
N PHE A 43 10.47 -3.96 11.02
CA PHE A 43 9.23 -4.44 11.60
C PHE A 43 8.02 -3.59 11.20
N LEU A 44 8.11 -2.25 11.35
CA LEU A 44 7.04 -1.33 10.97
C LEU A 44 6.75 -1.40 9.46
N LEU A 45 7.79 -1.53 8.63
CA LEU A 45 7.64 -1.66 7.18
C LEU A 45 6.95 -2.97 6.80
N GLY A 46 7.33 -4.08 7.46
CA GLY A 46 6.65 -5.37 7.28
C GLY A 46 5.20 -5.34 7.74
N LEU A 47 4.93 -4.70 8.88
CA LEU A 47 3.57 -4.49 9.38
C LEU A 47 2.74 -3.62 8.44
N ALA A 48 3.32 -2.54 7.91
CA ALA A 48 2.69 -1.66 6.95
C ALA A 48 2.31 -2.41 5.67
N ASP A 49 3.22 -3.20 5.08
CA ASP A 49 2.94 -4.01 3.88
C ASP A 49 1.81 -5.01 4.13
N CYS A 50 1.82 -5.70 5.28
CA CYS A 50 0.73 -6.60 5.67
C CYS A 50 -0.62 -5.88 5.75
N CYS A 51 -0.69 -4.73 6.43
CA CYS A 51 -1.94 -3.97 6.53
C CYS A 51 -2.40 -3.42 5.18
N LEU A 52 -1.48 -2.98 4.31
CA LEU A 52 -1.80 -2.51 2.96
C LEU A 52 -2.34 -3.64 2.09
N ASN A 53 -1.72 -4.82 2.18
CA ASN A 53 -2.19 -6.01 1.50
C ASN A 53 -3.63 -6.33 1.90
N THR A 54 -3.95 -6.38 3.20
CA THR A 54 -5.32 -6.63 3.66
C THR A 54 -6.29 -5.58 3.13
N GLN A 55 -5.97 -4.28 3.23
CA GLN A 55 -6.84 -3.22 2.72
C GLN A 55 -7.12 -3.35 1.21
N ILE A 56 -6.09 -3.65 0.41
CA ILE A 56 -6.25 -3.82 -1.04
C ILE A 56 -7.03 -5.10 -1.37
N TYR A 57 -6.77 -6.21 -0.69
CA TYR A 57 -7.53 -7.45 -0.92
C TYR A 57 -9.01 -7.30 -0.56
N SER A 58 -9.32 -6.63 0.56
CA SER A 58 -10.70 -6.31 0.93
C SER A 58 -11.39 -5.47 -0.14
N LEU A 59 -10.71 -4.42 -0.64
CA LEU A 59 -11.22 -3.58 -1.72
C LEU A 59 -11.48 -4.37 -3.01
N LEU A 60 -10.54 -5.24 -3.37
CA LEU A 60 -10.61 -6.05 -4.59
C LEU A 60 -11.74 -7.09 -4.52
N ALA A 61 -11.95 -7.67 -3.33
CA ALA A 61 -13.06 -8.59 -3.07
C ALA A 61 -14.42 -7.90 -3.19
N VAL A 62 -14.54 -6.65 -2.74
CA VAL A 62 -15.78 -5.85 -2.88
C VAL A 62 -16.01 -5.40 -4.33
N MET A 63 -14.93 -5.05 -5.06
CA MET A 63 -15.01 -4.64 -6.47
C MET A 63 -15.40 -5.79 -7.42
N HIS A 64 -14.88 -6.99 -7.17
CA HIS A 64 -15.08 -8.17 -8.02
C HIS A 64 -15.50 -9.38 -7.18
N PRO A 65 -16.69 -9.39 -6.55
CA PRO A 65 -17.08 -10.45 -5.62
C PRO A 65 -17.14 -11.83 -6.29
N GLN A 66 -17.66 -11.91 -7.54
CA GLN A 66 -17.78 -13.14 -8.31
C GLN A 66 -16.42 -13.74 -8.74
N ASN A 67 -15.40 -12.90 -8.97
CA ASN A 67 -14.09 -13.33 -9.49
C ASN A 67 -12.93 -12.94 -8.56
N SER A 68 -13.22 -12.76 -7.27
CA SER A 68 -12.29 -12.17 -6.29
C SER A 68 -10.98 -12.95 -6.19
N ALA A 69 -11.03 -14.28 -6.23
CA ALA A 69 -9.86 -15.15 -6.20
C ALA A 69 -8.91 -14.90 -7.39
N GLN A 70 -9.47 -14.71 -8.59
CA GLN A 70 -8.71 -14.49 -9.82
C GLN A 70 -8.07 -13.09 -9.82
N THR A 71 -8.81 -12.07 -9.37
CA THR A 71 -8.28 -10.71 -9.24
C THR A 71 -7.19 -10.64 -8.16
N CYS A 72 -7.35 -11.36 -7.04
CA CYS A 72 -6.31 -11.47 -6.00
C CYS A 72 -5.04 -12.16 -6.53
N ALA A 73 -5.18 -13.20 -7.34
CA ALA A 73 -4.04 -13.89 -7.96
C ALA A 73 -3.29 -12.98 -8.93
N LEU A 74 -4.01 -12.24 -9.77
CA LEU A 74 -3.41 -11.28 -10.70
C LEU A 74 -2.66 -10.18 -9.94
N TYR A 75 -3.24 -9.65 -8.86
CA TYR A 75 -2.58 -8.66 -8.01
C TYR A 75 -1.28 -9.19 -7.40
N LYS A 76 -1.29 -10.42 -6.85
CA LYS A 76 -0.10 -11.06 -6.29
C LYS A 76 1.00 -11.25 -7.34
N PHE A 77 0.63 -11.66 -8.55
CA PHE A 77 1.55 -11.82 -9.67
C PHE A 77 2.18 -10.47 -10.06
N THR A 78 1.38 -9.43 -10.27
CA THR A 78 1.89 -8.10 -10.60
C THR A 78 2.81 -7.55 -9.50
N LYS A 79 2.42 -7.73 -8.23
CA LYS A 79 3.26 -7.31 -7.08
C LYS A 79 4.61 -8.04 -7.08
N ALA A 80 4.63 -9.34 -7.37
CA ALA A 80 5.85 -10.12 -7.44
C ALA A 80 6.76 -9.68 -8.59
N VAL A 81 6.20 -9.41 -9.77
CA VAL A 81 6.96 -8.88 -10.92
C VAL A 81 7.61 -7.55 -10.57
N ILE A 82 6.85 -6.59 -10.02
CA ILE A 82 7.41 -5.29 -9.62
C ILE A 82 8.50 -5.44 -8.57
N LYS A 83 8.31 -6.32 -7.58
CA LYS A 83 9.32 -6.57 -6.55
C LYS A 83 10.59 -7.17 -7.17
N ALA A 84 10.46 -8.13 -8.08
CA ALA A 84 11.58 -8.74 -8.77
C ALA A 84 12.32 -7.73 -9.65
N THR A 85 11.60 -6.89 -10.39
CA THR A 85 12.19 -5.79 -11.19
C THR A 85 12.93 -4.81 -10.29
N SER A 86 12.35 -4.41 -9.15
CA SER A 86 13.00 -3.51 -8.21
C SER A 86 14.28 -4.12 -7.62
N PHE A 87 14.26 -5.41 -7.27
CA PHE A 87 15.47 -6.10 -6.82
C PHE A 87 16.54 -6.18 -7.91
N TYR A 88 16.15 -6.40 -9.17
CA TYR A 88 17.08 -6.38 -10.30
C TYR A 88 17.71 -4.99 -10.52
N SER A 89 16.90 -3.93 -10.46
CA SER A 89 17.38 -2.54 -10.55
C SER A 89 18.28 -2.14 -9.39
N SER A 90 18.06 -2.68 -8.19
CA SER A 90 18.88 -2.44 -7.00
C SER A 90 20.35 -2.84 -7.18
N ASN A 91 20.66 -3.74 -8.13
CA ASN A 91 22.03 -4.18 -8.38
C ASN A 91 22.87 -3.15 -9.17
N HIS A 92 22.24 -2.07 -9.67
CA HIS A 92 22.90 -1.00 -10.45
C HIS A 92 22.64 0.42 -9.91
N LEU A 93 21.66 0.62 -9.02
CA LEU A 93 21.15 1.94 -8.60
C LEU A 93 21.15 2.07 -7.06
N GLY A 94 21.53 3.25 -6.55
CA GLY A 94 21.62 3.54 -5.11
C GLY A 94 20.27 3.75 -4.39
N LEU A 95 20.33 3.87 -3.05
CA LEU A 95 19.15 3.90 -2.16
C LEU A 95 18.22 5.06 -2.51
N HIS A 96 18.79 6.23 -2.81
CA HIS A 96 18.03 7.40 -3.20
C HIS A 96 17.13 7.17 -4.41
N THR A 97 17.62 6.43 -5.42
CA THR A 97 16.84 6.23 -6.64
C THR A 97 15.61 5.35 -6.39
N HIS A 98 15.71 4.40 -5.46
CA HIS A 98 14.55 3.62 -5.01
C HIS A 98 13.55 4.50 -4.26
N ILE A 99 14.01 5.33 -3.32
CA ILE A 99 13.16 6.25 -2.55
C ILE A 99 12.44 7.26 -3.46
N CYS A 100 13.14 7.82 -4.46
CA CYS A 100 12.58 8.73 -5.45
C CYS A 100 11.45 8.10 -6.28
N PHE A 101 11.46 6.78 -6.50
CA PHE A 101 10.38 6.10 -7.21
C PHE A 101 9.22 5.69 -6.28
N LEU A 102 9.56 5.26 -5.05
CA LEU A 102 8.60 4.79 -4.05
C LEU A 102 7.71 5.92 -3.52
N LEU A 103 8.24 7.12 -3.29
CA LEU A 103 7.49 8.28 -2.80
C LEU A 103 6.32 8.71 -3.71
N PRO A 104 6.56 9.06 -4.99
CA PRO A 104 5.48 9.49 -5.88
C PRO A 104 4.50 8.34 -6.17
N SER A 105 5.00 7.09 -6.29
CA SER A 105 4.15 5.92 -6.45
C SER A 105 3.23 5.68 -5.25
N SER A 106 3.74 5.90 -4.03
CA SER A 106 2.95 5.78 -2.79
C SER A 106 1.84 6.83 -2.72
N ILE A 107 2.15 8.08 -3.07
CA ILE A 107 1.16 9.17 -3.12
C ILE A 107 0.08 8.87 -4.16
N ALA A 108 0.48 8.45 -5.37
CA ALA A 108 -0.46 8.05 -6.42
C ALA A 108 -1.35 6.88 -5.97
N GLY A 109 -0.78 5.92 -5.25
CA GLY A 109 -1.51 4.78 -4.67
C GLY A 109 -2.56 5.22 -3.64
N ILE A 110 -2.24 6.17 -2.76
CA ILE A 110 -3.19 6.72 -1.77
C ILE A 110 -4.36 7.42 -2.48
N ILE A 111 -4.07 8.25 -3.48
CA ILE A 111 -5.09 8.97 -4.25
C ILE A 111 -6.00 7.99 -5.00
N ALA A 112 -5.41 6.98 -5.64
CA ALA A 112 -6.17 5.94 -6.35
C ALA A 112 -7.06 5.15 -5.38
N PHE A 113 -6.54 4.77 -4.21
CA PHE A 113 -7.31 4.07 -3.19
C PHE A 113 -8.52 4.89 -2.74
N TYR A 114 -8.32 6.16 -2.40
CA TYR A 114 -9.40 7.05 -1.98
C TYR A 114 -10.49 7.22 -3.05
N LYS A 115 -10.10 7.39 -4.31
CA LYS A 115 -11.08 7.48 -5.42
C LYS A 115 -11.88 6.20 -5.59
N VAL A 116 -11.24 5.04 -5.51
CA VAL A 116 -11.92 3.75 -5.65
C VAL A 116 -12.84 3.50 -4.48
N ASP A 117 -12.37 3.74 -3.25
CA ASP A 117 -13.15 3.59 -2.02
C ASP A 117 -14.40 4.48 -2.04
N SER A 118 -14.24 5.77 -2.36
CA SER A 118 -15.38 6.70 -2.51
C SER A 118 -16.36 6.24 -3.61
N LYS A 119 -15.86 5.75 -4.74
CA LYS A 119 -16.71 5.24 -5.82
C LYS A 119 -17.50 4.01 -5.40
N ILE A 120 -16.91 3.12 -4.61
CA ILE A 120 -17.59 1.94 -4.07
C ILE A 120 -18.62 2.35 -3.02
N ALA A 121 -18.26 3.23 -2.09
CA ALA A 121 -19.19 3.74 -1.08
C ALA A 121 -20.44 4.31 -1.74
N ASN A 122 -20.28 5.17 -2.75
CA ASN A 122 -21.41 5.75 -3.49
C ASN A 122 -22.30 4.70 -4.17
N ARG A 123 -21.72 3.63 -4.75
CA ARG A 123 -22.50 2.52 -5.34
C ARG A 123 -23.30 1.75 -4.30
N VAL A 124 -22.72 1.58 -3.10
CA VAL A 124 -23.40 0.90 -2.00
C VAL A 124 -24.57 1.74 -1.49
N PHE A 125 -24.43 3.07 -1.43
CA PHE A 125 -25.52 3.98 -1.05
C PHE A 125 -26.66 3.97 -2.08
N ASP A 126 -26.34 4.11 -3.37
CA ASP A 126 -27.31 4.10 -4.47
C ASP A 126 -28.16 2.81 -4.49
N ASN A 127 -27.50 1.65 -4.34
CA ASN A 127 -28.19 0.36 -4.30
C ASN A 127 -29.07 0.19 -3.05
N LYS A 128 -28.71 0.85 -1.95
CA LYS A 128 -29.50 0.83 -0.71
C LYS A 128 -30.78 1.68 -0.85
N GLU A 129 -30.68 2.86 -1.46
CA GLU A 129 -31.83 3.72 -1.75
C GLU A 129 -32.82 3.02 -2.72
N GLU A 130 -32.33 2.34 -3.76
CA GLU A 130 -33.20 1.53 -4.64
C GLU A 130 -33.92 0.39 -3.89
N THR A 131 -33.23 -0.25 -2.94
CA THR A 131 -33.81 -1.38 -2.18
C THR A 131 -34.87 -0.88 -1.19
N ASP A 132 -34.62 0.25 -0.54
CA ASP A 132 -35.56 0.84 0.43
C ASP A 132 -36.83 1.37 -0.26
N ASP A 133 -36.73 2.00 -1.43
CA ASP A 133 -37.89 2.41 -2.26
C ASP A 133 -38.73 1.19 -2.70
N PHE A 134 -38.07 0.11 -3.15
CA PHE A 134 -38.76 -1.11 -3.54
C PHE A 134 -39.52 -1.77 -2.37
N GLN A 135 -38.94 -1.77 -1.17
CA GLN A 135 -39.60 -2.30 0.04
C GLN A 135 -40.78 -1.41 0.47
N GLU A 136 -40.61 -0.08 0.47
CA GLU A 136 -41.69 0.87 0.83
C GLU A 136 -42.88 0.76 -0.12
N LYS A 137 -42.64 0.62 -1.42
CA LYS A 137 -43.67 0.46 -2.45
C LYS A 137 -44.39 -0.89 -2.36
N SER A 138 -43.67 -1.95 -2.00
CA SER A 138 -44.24 -3.29 -1.80
C SER A 138 -45.15 -3.35 -0.57
N THR A 139 -44.82 -2.60 0.48
CA THR A 139 -45.58 -2.57 1.73
C THR A 139 -46.83 -1.67 1.64
N SER A 140 -46.80 -0.65 0.77
CA SER A 140 -47.93 0.30 0.59
C SER A 140 -49.02 -0.21 -0.37
N THR A 141 -48.77 -1.30 -1.09
CA THR A 141 -49.71 -1.88 -2.07
C THR A 141 -50.49 -3.09 -1.52
N THR A 142 -50.26 -3.46 -0.25
CA THR A 142 -50.98 -4.52 0.48
C THR A 142 -51.91 -3.90 1.51
#